data_AF-A0A9X3F2I3-F1
#
_entry.id   AF-A0A9X3F2I3-F1
#
_cell.length_a   1.000
_cell.length_b   1.000
_cell.length_c   1.000
_cell.angle_alpha   90.00
_cell.angle_beta   90.00
_cell.angle_gamma   90.00
#
_symmetry.space_group_name_H-M   'P 1'
#
loop_
_entity.id
_entity.type
_entity.pdbx_description
1 polymer ?
#
loop_
_entity_poly.entity_id
_entity_poly.type
_entity_poly.pdbx_seq_one_letter_code
_entity_poly.pdbx_strand_id
1 'polypeptide(L)'
;MHYNTLAGGDLTDRSEVDLEVVEGGVKAARFVGLVDLLLELPPGQAEAHAGLDVELGQAGKLTGPVDLLGLFPHMHTLGRTLELDRAGPSGAGCLVRVPRWDFHWQRLYFYDQPIRLDPADLLTLRCSYDTRTRDTVTRWGEGTQDEMCVAGLLVVDP
;
A
#
# COMPACT_ATOMS: atom_id res chain seq x y z
N MET A 1 6.35 8.28 14.13
CA MET A 1 5.88 7.12 14.93
C MET A 1 4.36 7.11 14.94
N HIS A 2 3.74 5.94 14.83
CA HIS A 2 2.28 5.78 14.92
C HIS A 2 1.96 5.00 16.22
N TYR A 3 1.18 5.58 17.13
CA TYR A 3 0.85 4.96 18.42
C TYR A 3 -0.64 4.59 18.48
N ASN A 4 -0.93 3.32 18.75
CA ASN A 4 -2.28 2.90 19.13
C ASN A 4 -2.42 3.02 20.65
N THR A 5 -3.24 3.98 21.11
CA THR A 5 -3.41 4.30 22.54
C THR A 5 -4.63 3.65 23.18
N LEU A 6 -5.40 2.83 22.46
CA LEU A 6 -6.63 2.22 22.99
C LEU A 6 -6.40 1.32 24.21
N ALA A 7 -5.18 0.81 24.38
CA ALA A 7 -4.80 -0.06 25.49
C ALA A 7 -3.96 0.64 26.58
N GLY A 8 -3.66 1.94 26.48
CA GLY A 8 -2.63 2.60 27.30
C GLY A 8 -3.07 3.93 27.95
N GLY A 9 -2.61 4.15 29.18
CA GLY A 9 -2.72 5.43 29.91
C GLY A 9 -1.59 6.40 29.57
N ASP A 10 -1.21 7.28 30.51
CA ASP A 10 -0.10 8.24 30.35
C ASP A 10 1.24 7.49 30.21
N LEU A 11 1.67 7.28 28.96
CA LEU A 11 2.94 6.67 28.60
C LEU A 11 3.91 7.71 28.03
N THR A 12 5.17 7.64 28.44
CA THR A 12 6.26 8.43 27.86
C THR A 12 6.99 7.62 26.80
N ASP A 13 7.33 8.23 25.67
CA ASP A 13 8.07 7.60 24.57
C ASP A 13 9.36 8.37 24.25
N ARG A 14 10.37 7.64 23.77
CA ARG A 14 11.65 8.18 23.26
C ARG A 14 12.08 7.40 22.01
N SER A 15 11.13 7.06 21.15
CA SER A 15 11.42 6.36 19.90
C SER A 15 12.15 7.29 18.93
N GLU A 16 13.24 6.80 18.35
CA GLU A 16 14.11 7.55 17.46
C GLU A 16 14.37 6.75 16.17
N VAL A 17 14.72 7.45 15.10
CA VAL A 17 15.15 6.86 13.83
C VAL A 17 16.55 7.35 13.53
N ASP A 18 17.51 6.44 13.50
CA ASP A 18 18.88 6.73 13.10
C ASP A 18 18.98 6.75 11.58
N LEU A 19 19.53 7.83 11.03
CA LEU A 19 19.73 8.01 9.60
C LEU A 19 21.23 8.17 9.31
N GLU A 20 21.71 7.42 8.32
CA GLU A 20 23.05 7.56 7.78
C GLU A 20 23.01 8.40 6.50
N VAL A 21 23.92 9.36 6.39
CA VAL A 21 24.08 10.20 5.19
C VAL A 21 25.37 9.78 4.49
N VAL A 22 25.26 9.46 3.20
CA VAL A 22 26.39 9.12 2.34
C VAL A 22 26.55 10.15 1.24
N GLU A 23 27.79 10.48 0.88
CA GLU A 23 28.08 11.43 -0.21
C GLU A 23 28.20 10.70 -1.55
N GLY A 24 27.32 11.04 -2.50
CA GLY A 24 27.35 10.52 -3.86
C GLY A 24 27.10 9.01 -3.98
N GLY A 25 27.19 8.48 -5.20
CA GLY A 25 27.11 7.04 -5.46
C GLY A 25 25.73 6.39 -5.25
N VAL A 26 24.68 7.18 -5.02
CA VAL A 26 23.31 6.67 -4.77
C VAL A 26 22.35 7.03 -5.90
N LYS A 27 21.42 6.13 -6.22
CA LYS A 27 20.25 6.42 -7.04
C LYS A 27 19.11 6.91 -6.14
N ALA A 28 18.42 7.97 -6.56
CA ALA A 28 17.27 8.48 -5.82
C ALA A 28 16.10 7.49 -5.91
N ALA A 29 15.64 7.01 -4.76
CA ALA A 29 14.42 6.22 -4.64
C ALA A 29 13.23 7.10 -4.22
N ARG A 30 12.04 6.74 -4.67
CA ARG A 30 10.79 7.46 -4.42
C ARG A 30 9.71 6.47 -3.99
N PHE A 31 8.85 6.90 -3.07
CA PHE A 31 7.61 6.19 -2.77
C PHE A 31 6.47 6.75 -3.61
N VAL A 32 5.77 5.86 -4.32
CA VAL A 32 4.50 6.16 -5.00
C VAL A 32 3.40 5.44 -4.25
N GLY A 33 2.45 6.18 -3.69
CA GLY A 33 1.33 5.61 -2.94
C GLY A 33 0.09 5.44 -3.81
N LEU A 34 -0.43 4.22 -3.91
CA LEU A 34 -1.77 3.95 -4.41
C LEU A 34 -2.71 3.87 -3.22
N VAL A 35 -3.69 4.77 -3.15
CA VAL A 35 -4.58 4.92 -1.99
C VAL A 35 -6.02 5.06 -2.47
N ASP A 36 -6.88 4.11 -2.09
CA ASP A 36 -8.32 4.23 -2.34
C ASP A 36 -8.96 5.13 -1.27
N LEU A 37 -8.95 6.45 -1.52
CA LEU A 37 -9.56 7.44 -0.63
C LEU A 37 -11.09 7.41 -0.64
N LEU A 38 -11.71 6.70 -1.59
CA LEU A 38 -13.17 6.58 -1.72
C LEU A 38 -13.69 5.28 -1.08
N LEU A 39 -12.84 4.54 -0.37
CA LEU A 39 -13.20 3.30 0.30
C LEU A 39 -14.39 3.51 1.25
N GLU A 40 -15.46 2.75 0.98
CA GLU A 40 -16.61 2.59 1.86
C GLU A 40 -17.01 1.12 1.88
N LEU A 41 -16.91 0.49 3.05
CA LEU A 41 -17.20 -0.93 3.24
C LEU A 41 -18.52 -1.10 4.01
N PRO A 42 -19.54 -1.74 3.43
CA PRO A 42 -20.78 -2.04 4.14
C PRO A 42 -20.54 -2.96 5.35
N PRO A 43 -21.29 -2.81 6.45
CA PRO A 43 -21.21 -3.71 7.60
C PRO A 43 -21.76 -5.10 7.29
N GLY A 44 -21.35 -6.11 8.07
CA GLY A 44 -22.00 -7.42 8.08
C GLY A 44 -21.61 -8.38 6.95
N GLN A 45 -20.63 -8.03 6.10
CA GLN A 45 -20.27 -8.84 4.92
C GLN A 45 -19.08 -9.76 5.22
N ALA A 46 -19.18 -11.03 4.80
CA ALA A 46 -18.05 -11.95 4.86
C ALA A 46 -16.94 -11.58 3.88
N GLU A 47 -17.31 -10.88 2.81
CA GLU A 47 -16.42 -10.41 1.76
C GLU A 47 -16.94 -9.06 1.23
N ALA A 48 -16.29 -7.99 1.64
CA ALA A 48 -16.45 -6.64 1.09
C ALA A 48 -15.20 -6.29 0.27
N HIS A 49 -15.33 -5.41 -0.71
CA HIS A 49 -14.23 -5.05 -1.62
C HIS A 49 -14.03 -3.54 -1.71
N ALA A 50 -12.77 -3.15 -1.90
CA ALA A 50 -12.37 -1.79 -2.24
C ALA A 50 -11.17 -1.85 -3.20
N GLY A 51 -10.83 -0.72 -3.82
CA GLY A 51 -9.76 -0.69 -4.81
C GLY A 51 -9.87 0.47 -5.79
N LEU A 52 -8.83 0.62 -6.58
CA LEU A 52 -8.71 1.68 -7.57
C LEU A 52 -8.00 1.17 -8.81
N ASP A 53 -8.25 1.85 -9.92
CA ASP A 53 -7.49 1.73 -11.16
C ASP A 53 -6.84 3.08 -11.46
N VAL A 54 -5.54 3.10 -11.70
CA VAL A 54 -4.80 4.35 -11.93
C VAL A 54 -3.60 4.12 -12.83
N GLU A 55 -3.32 5.07 -13.72
CA GLU A 55 -2.06 5.09 -14.45
C GLU A 55 -0.91 5.43 -13.49
N LEU A 56 0.19 4.67 -13.56
CA LEU A 56 1.36 4.86 -12.70
C LEU A 56 1.89 6.31 -12.76
N GLY A 57 1.92 6.91 -13.94
CA GLY A 57 2.36 8.29 -14.17
C GLY A 57 1.52 9.32 -13.42
N GLN A 58 0.20 9.08 -13.29
CA GLN A 58 -0.70 9.94 -12.55
C GLN A 58 -0.48 9.80 -11.03
N ALA A 59 -0.38 8.56 -10.54
CA ALA A 59 -0.16 8.27 -9.13
C ALA A 59 1.18 8.82 -8.62
N GLY A 60 2.25 8.63 -9.40
CA GLY A 60 3.61 9.01 -9.01
C GLY A 60 4.12 10.34 -9.56
N LYS A 61 3.32 11.05 -10.35
CA LYS A 61 3.76 12.21 -11.15
C LYS A 61 5.02 11.90 -11.98
N LEU A 62 5.05 10.71 -12.56
CA LEU A 62 6.20 10.20 -13.30
C LEU A 62 6.11 10.60 -14.77
N THR A 63 7.21 11.11 -15.32
CA THR A 63 7.32 11.52 -16.73
C THR A 63 8.16 10.56 -17.57
N GLY A 64 8.74 9.54 -16.95
CA GLY A 64 9.54 8.52 -17.64
C GLY A 64 9.49 7.17 -16.90
N PRO A 65 10.00 6.11 -17.55
CA PRO A 65 10.01 4.76 -16.98
C PRO A 65 10.79 4.71 -15.67
N VAL A 66 10.41 3.81 -14.78
CA VAL A 66 11.04 3.60 -13.48
C VAL A 66 11.26 2.11 -13.22
N ASP A 67 12.20 1.79 -12.34
CA ASP A 67 12.40 0.43 -11.87
C ASP A 67 11.75 0.28 -10.47
N LEU A 68 10.77 -0.62 -10.36
CA LEU A 68 10.12 -0.99 -9.12
C LEU A 68 11.03 -1.94 -8.33
N LEU A 69 11.49 -1.47 -7.17
CA LEU A 69 12.36 -2.23 -6.26
C LEU A 69 11.56 -3.07 -5.27
N GLY A 70 10.41 -2.57 -4.83
CA GLY A 70 9.62 -3.22 -3.82
C GLY A 70 8.24 -2.61 -3.61
N LEU A 71 7.42 -3.34 -2.86
CA LEU A 71 6.03 -2.99 -2.55
C LEU A 71 5.75 -3.06 -1.05
N PHE A 72 4.91 -2.14 -0.59
CA PHE A 72 4.37 -2.06 0.76
C PHE A 72 2.85 -2.22 0.70
N PRO A 73 2.32 -3.45 0.73
CA PRO A 73 0.89 -3.71 0.93
C PRO A 73 0.47 -3.25 2.32
N HIS A 74 -0.65 -2.54 2.42
CA HIS A 74 -1.14 -2.04 3.70
C HIS A 74 -2.67 -2.00 3.77
N MET A 75 -3.18 -2.64 4.81
CA MET A 75 -4.59 -2.69 5.19
C MET A 75 -4.68 -2.76 6.72
N HIS A 76 -5.85 -2.46 7.31
CA HIS A 76 -6.05 -2.65 8.74
C HIS A 76 -6.57 -4.07 9.04
N THR A 77 -7.30 -4.22 10.14
CA THR A 77 -7.61 -5.51 10.78
C THR A 77 -8.72 -6.32 10.11
N LEU A 78 -9.59 -5.68 9.33
CA LEU A 78 -10.64 -6.33 8.56
C LEU A 78 -10.10 -6.94 7.26
N GLY A 79 -8.89 -6.55 6.83
CA GLY A 79 -8.29 -7.02 5.59
C GLY A 79 -8.16 -8.54 5.50
N ARG A 80 -8.31 -9.05 4.28
CA ARG A 80 -8.26 -10.48 3.94
C ARG A 80 -7.36 -10.76 2.76
N THR A 81 -7.47 -9.97 1.69
CA THR A 81 -6.59 -10.10 0.52
C THR A 81 -6.20 -8.73 -0.03
N LEU A 82 -5.04 -8.66 -0.67
CA LEU A 82 -4.60 -7.52 -1.45
C LEU A 82 -3.90 -7.99 -2.72
N GLU A 83 -4.27 -7.41 -3.85
CA GLU A 83 -3.69 -7.69 -5.15
C GLU A 83 -3.41 -6.40 -5.89
N LEU A 84 -2.23 -6.31 -6.49
CA LEU A 84 -1.87 -5.25 -7.43
C LEU A 84 -1.46 -5.90 -8.75
N ASP A 85 -2.22 -5.62 -9.80
CA ASP A 85 -1.88 -6.00 -11.15
C ASP A 85 -1.44 -4.78 -11.96
N ARG A 86 -0.70 -5.04 -13.04
CA ARG A 86 -0.38 -4.06 -14.06
C ARG A 86 -0.85 -4.55 -15.43
N ALA A 87 -1.19 -3.59 -16.30
CA ALA A 87 -1.39 -3.80 -17.72
C ALA A 87 -0.97 -2.54 -18.48
N GLY A 88 -0.28 -2.69 -19.62
CA GLY A 88 0.16 -1.52 -20.38
C GLY A 88 1.41 -1.80 -21.22
N PRO A 89 2.17 -0.74 -21.58
CA PRO A 89 3.39 -0.85 -22.38
C PRO A 89 4.43 -1.81 -21.81
N SER A 90 4.50 -1.95 -20.49
CA SER A 90 5.44 -2.89 -19.86
C SER A 90 4.94 -4.35 -19.92
N GLY A 91 3.74 -4.60 -20.43
CA GLY A 91 3.04 -5.89 -20.42
C GLY A 91 1.99 -6.02 -19.30
N ALA A 92 1.33 -7.18 -19.26
CA ALA A 92 0.35 -7.51 -18.22
C ALA A 92 0.94 -8.49 -17.21
N GLY A 93 0.61 -8.34 -15.93
CA GLY A 93 1.04 -9.27 -14.89
C GLY A 93 0.72 -8.83 -13.48
N CYS A 94 0.88 -9.76 -12.55
CA CYS A 94 0.71 -9.50 -11.13
C CYS A 94 1.99 -8.90 -10.54
N LEU A 95 1.87 -7.79 -9.81
CA LEU A 95 2.96 -7.15 -9.08
C LEU A 95 3.02 -7.68 -7.64
N VAL A 96 1.91 -7.71 -6.92
CA VAL A 96 1.84 -8.35 -5.61
C VAL A 96 0.51 -9.05 -5.42
N ARG A 97 0.55 -10.21 -4.75
CA ARG A 97 -0.63 -10.94 -4.29
C ARG A 97 -0.42 -11.37 -2.86
N VAL A 98 -1.26 -10.87 -1.96
CA VAL A 98 -1.34 -11.27 -0.56
C VAL A 98 -2.64 -12.04 -0.36
N PRO A 99 -2.63 -13.38 -0.47
CA PRO A 99 -3.86 -14.19 -0.45
C PRO A 99 -4.44 -14.39 0.96
N ARG A 100 -3.67 -14.05 2.00
CA ARG A 100 -4.11 -14.14 3.40
C ARG A 100 -3.45 -13.01 4.19
N TRP A 101 -4.05 -11.82 4.15
CA TRP A 101 -3.58 -10.66 4.88
C TRP A 101 -3.41 -10.98 6.38
N ASP A 102 -2.34 -10.45 6.95
CA ASP A 102 -2.08 -10.43 8.38
C ASP A 102 -1.69 -9.01 8.74
N PHE A 103 -2.35 -8.43 9.74
CA PHE A 103 -2.09 -7.06 10.17
C PHE A 103 -0.62 -6.81 10.54
N HIS A 104 0.13 -7.83 10.95
CA HIS A 104 1.54 -7.69 11.31
C HIS A 104 2.49 -7.74 10.10
N TRP A 105 1.97 -7.84 8.87
CA TRP A 105 2.77 -7.92 7.64
C TRP A 105 2.96 -6.57 6.94
N GLN A 106 2.68 -5.47 7.63
CA GLN A 106 2.90 -4.09 7.19
C GLN A 106 4.40 -3.77 7.08
N ARG A 107 5.06 -4.25 6.01
CA ARG A 107 6.48 -4.04 5.73
C ARG A 107 6.72 -3.92 4.23
N LEU A 108 7.88 -3.38 3.89
CA LEU A 108 8.34 -3.31 2.50
C LEU A 108 8.89 -4.69 2.08
N TYR A 109 8.42 -5.21 0.96
CA TYR A 109 8.90 -6.44 0.32
C TYR A 109 9.64 -6.07 -0.96
N PHE A 110 10.85 -6.63 -1.13
CA PHE A 110 11.70 -6.35 -2.28
C PHE A 110 11.65 -7.48 -3.29
N TYR A 111 11.76 -7.14 -4.57
CA TYR A 111 11.94 -8.12 -5.63
C TYR A 111 13.41 -8.56 -5.73
N ASP A 112 13.63 -9.81 -6.14
CA ASP A 112 14.97 -10.31 -6.46
C ASP A 112 15.59 -9.56 -7.64
N GLN A 113 14.75 -9.10 -8.57
CA GLN A 113 15.13 -8.28 -9.72
C GLN A 113 14.12 -7.14 -9.88
N PRO A 114 14.58 -5.88 -10.08
CA PRO A 114 13.68 -4.77 -10.30
C PRO A 114 12.76 -4.99 -11.49
N ILE A 115 11.50 -4.54 -11.36
CA ILE A 115 10.51 -4.61 -12.44
C ILE A 115 10.45 -3.25 -13.13
N ARG A 116 10.78 -3.21 -14.43
CA ARG A 116 10.60 -2.00 -15.23
C ARG A 116 9.11 -1.69 -15.43
N LEU A 117 8.73 -0.45 -15.14
CA LEU A 117 7.38 0.07 -15.34
C LEU A 117 7.41 1.32 -16.21
N ASP A 118 6.32 1.54 -16.95
CA ASP A 118 6.08 2.69 -17.80
C ASP A 118 5.02 3.58 -17.13
N PRO A 119 5.12 4.93 -17.21
CA PRO A 119 4.10 5.82 -16.67
C PRO A 119 2.69 5.55 -17.20
N ALA A 120 2.56 4.99 -18.40
CA ALA A 120 1.27 4.63 -18.99
C ALA A 120 0.78 3.21 -18.61
N ASP A 121 1.48 2.50 -17.72
CA ASP A 121 0.95 1.26 -17.15
C ASP A 121 -0.26 1.56 -16.26
N LEU A 122 -1.37 0.87 -16.53
CA LEU A 122 -2.54 0.84 -15.67
C LEU A 122 -2.29 -0.10 -14.50
N LEU A 123 -2.40 0.42 -13.29
CA LEU A 123 -2.30 -0.33 -12.06
C LEU A 123 -3.70 -0.55 -11.48
N THR A 124 -3.99 -1.81 -11.16
CA THR A 124 -5.27 -2.26 -10.61
C THR A 124 -5.03 -2.79 -9.21
N LEU A 125 -5.38 -1.99 -8.20
CA LEU A 125 -5.32 -2.38 -6.79
C LEU A 125 -6.67 -2.90 -6.34
N ARG A 126 -6.70 -4.10 -5.75
CA ARG A 126 -7.91 -4.71 -5.20
C ARG A 126 -7.64 -5.22 -3.80
N CYS A 127 -8.56 -4.92 -2.89
CA CYS A 127 -8.53 -5.33 -1.51
C CYS A 127 -9.84 -6.02 -1.13
N SER A 128 -9.78 -7.06 -0.29
CA SER A 128 -10.98 -7.66 0.31
C SER A 128 -10.94 -7.64 1.83
N TYR A 129 -12.13 -7.61 2.43
CA TYR A 129 -12.34 -7.42 3.85
C TYR A 129 -13.45 -8.31 4.39
N ASP A 130 -13.41 -8.57 5.69
CA ASP A 130 -14.49 -9.22 6.43
C ASP A 130 -15.05 -8.23 7.45
N THR A 131 -16.23 -7.70 7.15
CA THR A 131 -16.90 -6.66 7.94
C THR A 131 -18.01 -7.22 8.84
N ARG A 132 -18.07 -8.54 9.05
CA ARG A 132 -19.11 -9.17 9.89
C ARG A 132 -19.13 -8.67 11.34
N THR A 133 -18.00 -8.17 11.83
CA THR A 133 -17.88 -7.60 13.18
C THR A 133 -18.29 -6.13 13.25
N ARG A 134 -18.69 -5.51 12.14
CA ARG A 134 -19.09 -4.10 12.05
C ARG A 134 -20.60 -3.98 11.95
N ASP A 135 -21.13 -2.96 12.59
CA ASP A 135 -22.54 -2.56 12.58
C ASP A 135 -22.82 -1.32 11.71
N THR A 136 -21.76 -0.59 11.37
CA THR A 136 -21.78 0.65 10.60
C THR A 136 -20.80 0.58 9.42
N VAL A 137 -20.99 1.46 8.44
CA VAL A 137 -20.10 1.56 7.28
C VAL A 137 -18.70 1.96 7.73
N THR A 138 -17.72 1.15 7.38
CA THR A 138 -16.30 1.45 7.62
C THR A 138 -15.74 2.26 6.45
N ARG A 139 -14.98 3.31 6.72
CA ARG A 139 -14.44 4.23 5.72
C ARG A 139 -12.93 4.23 5.72
N TRP A 140 -12.36 4.86 4.69
CA TRP A 140 -10.95 5.22 4.71
C TRP A 140 -10.62 6.08 5.94
N GLY A 141 -9.52 5.76 6.62
CA GLY A 141 -9.00 6.57 7.71
C GLY A 141 -7.81 5.94 8.41
N GLU A 142 -7.15 6.71 9.27
CA GLU A 142 -5.98 6.29 10.05
C GLU A 142 -6.36 5.72 11.43
N GLY A 143 -7.62 5.85 11.83
CA GLY A 143 -8.10 5.40 13.14
C GLY A 143 -8.18 3.88 13.24
N THR A 144 -8.19 3.37 14.48
CA THR A 144 -8.27 1.92 14.72
C THR A 144 -9.54 1.27 14.18
N GLN A 145 -10.63 2.04 14.06
CA GLN A 145 -11.89 1.55 13.53
C GLN A 145 -12.06 1.81 12.03
N ASP A 146 -11.13 2.51 11.39
CA ASP A 146 -11.14 2.77 9.96
C ASP A 146 -10.44 1.62 9.20
N GLU A 147 -10.51 1.65 7.87
CA GLU A 147 -9.78 0.74 7.00
C GLU A 147 -8.94 1.46 5.95
N MET A 148 -8.04 0.71 5.32
CA MET A 148 -7.22 1.19 4.22
C MET A 148 -7.06 0.13 3.12
N CYS A 149 -7.06 0.59 1.87
CA CYS A 149 -6.56 -0.16 0.72
C CYS A 149 -5.38 0.61 0.13
N VAL A 150 -4.17 0.21 0.51
CA VAL A 150 -2.94 0.94 0.14
C VAL A 150 -1.88 0.00 -0.42
N ALA A 151 -1.24 0.43 -1.50
CA ALA A 151 0.02 -0.16 -1.98
C ALA A 151 1.06 0.94 -2.18
N GLY A 152 2.14 0.89 -1.41
CA GLY A 152 3.30 1.77 -1.58
C GLY A 152 4.33 1.13 -2.51
N LEU A 153 4.68 1.78 -3.61
CA LEU A 153 5.70 1.34 -4.55
C LEU A 153 7.01 2.08 -4.25
N LEU A 154 8.09 1.34 -3.98
CA LEU A 154 9.44 1.91 -3.93
C LEU A 154 10.05 1.81 -5.32
N VAL A 155 10.23 2.95 -5.98
CA VAL A 155 10.75 3.03 -7.36
C VAL A 155 12.04 3.84 -7.41
N VAL A 156 12.88 3.57 -8.40
CA VAL A 156 14.06 4.38 -8.74
C VAL A 156 14.00 4.81 -10.20
N ASP A 157 14.61 5.95 -10.50
CA ASP A 157 14.86 6.32 -11.89
C ASP A 157 15.87 5.32 -12.52
N PRO A 158 15.80 5.08 -13.84
CA PRO A 158 16.67 4.15 -14.56
C PRO A 158 18.17 4.41 -14.35
#